data_AF-A0A453K994-F1
#
_entry.id   AF-A0A453K994-F1
#
_cell.length_a   1.000
_cell.length_b   1.000
_cell.length_c   1.000
_cell.angle_alpha   90.00
_cell.angle_beta   90.00
_cell.angle_gamma   90.00
#
_symmetry.space_group_name_H-M   'P 1'
#
loop_
_entity.id
_entity.type
_entity.pdbx_description
1 polymer ?
#
loop_
_entity_poly.entity_id
_entity_poly.type
_entity_poly.pdbx_seq_one_letter_code
_entity_poly.pdbx_strand_id
1 'polypeptide(L)'
;GTSKYISFATTRQSIYRARPKYLPPLPTMSRSVEPLIVGRVIGEVLDTFNPCVKMVTTYNSNKLVFNGHELYPSAVVSKPRVEVQGGDLRSMFTLVMTDPDVPGPSDPYLREHLHW
;
A
#
# COMPACT_ATOMS: atom_id res chain seq x y z
N GLY A 1 -3.04 -22.92 -3.44
CA GLY A 1 -3.87 -21.98 -2.68
C GLY A 1 -2.97 -21.16 -1.81
N THR A 2 -2.41 -20.10 -2.38
CA THR A 2 -1.35 -19.29 -1.76
C THR A 2 -1.81 -17.86 -1.95
N SER A 3 -2.59 -17.35 -0.99
CA SER A 3 -3.14 -15.99 -1.03
C SER A 3 -1.96 -15.03 -0.92
N LYS A 4 -1.69 -14.35 -2.03
CA LYS A 4 -0.49 -13.58 -2.28
C LYS A 4 -0.90 -12.12 -2.26
N TYR A 5 -0.21 -11.37 -1.41
CA TYR A 5 -0.11 -9.90 -1.43
C TYR A 5 -1.39 -9.12 -1.13
N ILE A 6 -1.55 -8.81 0.16
CA ILE A 6 -2.38 -7.69 0.60
C ILE A 6 -1.70 -6.40 0.11
N SER A 7 -2.20 -5.82 -0.98
CA SER A 7 -1.76 -4.51 -1.45
C SER A 7 -2.63 -3.43 -0.81
N PHE A 8 -1.99 -2.46 -0.15
CA PHE A 8 -2.66 -1.28 0.39
C PHE A 8 -2.52 -0.13 -0.59
N ALA A 9 -3.62 0.30 -1.18
CA ALA A 9 -3.67 1.55 -1.93
C ALA A 9 -4.28 2.63 -1.03
N THR A 10 -3.62 3.78 -0.89
CA THR A 10 -4.26 4.97 -0.32
C THR A 10 -4.46 5.99 -1.44
N THR A 11 -5.72 6.32 -1.75
CA THR A 11 -6.00 7.37 -2.74
C THR A 11 -7.22 8.19 -2.34
N ARG A 12 -7.02 9.46 -1.97
CA ARG A 12 -7.29 10.67 -2.79
C ARG A 12 -7.39 11.92 -1.91
N GLN A 13 -6.39 12.80 -2.01
CA GLN A 13 -6.63 14.18 -2.42
C GLN A 13 -5.37 14.72 -3.09
N SER A 14 -5.55 15.14 -4.33
CA SER A 14 -4.57 15.89 -5.11
C SER A 14 -3.95 17.01 -4.28
N ILE A 15 -2.63 17.04 -4.14
CA ILE A 15 -1.91 18.30 -4.02
C ILE A 15 -1.05 18.44 -5.27
N TYR A 16 -1.71 18.83 -6.36
CA TYR A 16 -1.11 19.77 -7.30
C TYR A 16 -0.81 21.06 -6.52
N ARG A 17 0.29 21.11 -5.77
CA ARG A 17 0.92 22.39 -5.47
C ARG A 17 1.89 22.62 -6.60
N ALA A 18 1.58 23.61 -7.43
CA ALA A 18 2.54 24.22 -8.34
C ALA A 18 3.89 24.35 -7.61
N ARG A 19 4.95 23.75 -8.18
CA ARG A 19 6.29 23.86 -7.62
C ARG A 19 6.63 25.36 -7.48
N PRO A 20 6.87 25.89 -6.27
CA PRO A 20 7.59 27.15 -6.15
C PRO A 20 9.00 26.88 -6.68
N LYS A 21 9.50 27.71 -7.58
CA LYS A 21 10.80 27.53 -8.26
C LYS A 21 12.02 27.56 -7.33
N TYR A 22 11.82 27.74 -6.02
CA TYR A 22 12.88 27.93 -5.03
C TYR A 22 12.52 27.33 -3.66
N LEU A 23 12.48 26.00 -3.56
CA LEU A 23 12.62 25.32 -2.27
C LEU A 23 13.85 24.41 -2.33
N PRO A 24 14.62 24.29 -1.23
CA PRO A 24 15.65 23.27 -1.13
C PRO A 24 15.01 21.89 -1.35
N PRO A 25 15.74 20.90 -1.89
CA PRO A 25 15.20 19.55 -2.01
C PRO A 25 14.73 19.11 -0.63
N LEU A 26 13.43 18.83 -0.50
CA LEU A 26 12.90 18.12 0.68
C LEU A 26 13.80 16.89 0.88
N PRO A 27 14.11 16.50 2.14
CA PRO A 27 14.87 15.30 2.39
C PRO A 27 14.24 14.20 1.56
N THR A 28 14.98 13.72 0.57
CA THR A 28 14.49 12.64 -0.27
C THR A 28 14.22 11.51 0.71
N MET A 29 12.96 11.18 0.94
CA MET A 29 12.61 9.87 1.47
C MET A 29 12.94 8.86 0.38
N SER A 30 14.24 8.69 0.14
CA SER A 30 14.78 7.58 -0.61
C SER A 30 14.54 6.34 0.22
N ARG A 31 14.00 5.30 -0.43
CA ARG A 31 13.81 3.90 0.03
C ARG A 31 12.39 3.63 0.55
N SER A 32 11.55 2.81 -0.08
CA SER A 32 11.77 1.80 -1.13
C SER A 32 10.47 1.49 -1.88
N VAL A 33 10.29 2.05 -3.09
CA VAL A 33 9.28 1.54 -4.03
C VAL A 33 9.75 0.25 -4.72
N GLU A 34 11.05 -0.04 -4.67
CA GLU A 34 11.67 -1.21 -5.30
C GLU A 34 10.95 -2.54 -4.98
N PRO A 35 10.58 -2.86 -3.73
CA PRO A 35 9.82 -4.09 -3.45
C PRO A 35 8.44 -4.12 -4.11
N LEU A 36 7.80 -2.94 -4.31
CA LEU A 36 6.51 -2.83 -4.99
C LEU A 36 6.66 -3.00 -6.51
N ILE A 37 7.79 -2.58 -7.07
CA ILE A 37 8.12 -2.78 -8.50
C ILE A 37 8.47 -4.26 -8.74
N VAL A 38 9.38 -4.83 -7.94
CA VAL A 38 9.79 -6.25 -8.03
C VAL A 38 8.58 -7.18 -7.82
N GLY A 39 7.71 -6.84 -6.88
CA GLY A 39 6.45 -7.55 -6.63
C GLY A 39 5.34 -7.25 -7.65
N ARG A 40 5.60 -6.42 -8.67
CA ARG A 40 4.67 -5.98 -9.73
C ARG A 40 3.42 -5.24 -9.24
N VAL A 41 3.36 -4.88 -7.96
CA VAL A 41 2.27 -4.05 -7.41
C VAL A 41 2.21 -2.71 -8.13
N ILE A 42 3.37 -2.06 -8.32
CA ILE A 42 3.48 -0.95 -9.27
C ILE A 42 3.53 -1.53 -10.68
N GLY A 43 2.61 -1.09 -11.54
CA GLY A 43 2.42 -1.61 -12.90
C GLY A 43 1.14 -2.45 -13.03
N GLU A 44 0.86 -3.36 -12.07
CA GLU A 44 -0.37 -4.17 -12.10
C GLU A 44 -1.53 -3.56 -11.30
N VAL A 45 -1.24 -2.87 -10.19
CA VAL A 45 -2.27 -2.32 -9.27
C VAL A 45 -2.16 -0.80 -9.16
N LEU A 46 -0.94 -0.28 -9.07
CA LEU A 46 -0.68 1.15 -8.86
C LEU A 46 0.20 1.72 -9.99
N ASP A 47 -0.08 2.98 -10.34
CA ASP A 47 0.87 3.79 -11.10
C ASP A 47 2.11 4.14 -10.24
N THR A 48 3.23 4.43 -10.88
CA THR A 48 4.44 4.92 -10.18
C THR A 48 4.13 6.18 -9.38
N PHE A 49 4.53 6.21 -8.11
CA PHE A 49 4.30 7.33 -7.21
C PHE A 49 5.51 7.59 -6.30
N ASN A 50 5.54 8.76 -5.66
CA ASN A 50 6.52 9.09 -4.61
C ASN A 50 5.88 8.94 -3.23
N PRO A 51 6.26 7.94 -2.41
CA PRO A 51 5.73 7.78 -1.06
C PRO A 51 5.99 9.02 -0.20
N CYS A 52 4.94 9.58 0.40
CA CYS A 52 5.02 10.80 1.21
C CYS A 52 4.43 10.67 2.63
N VAL A 53 3.68 9.59 2.90
CA VAL A 53 3.06 9.29 4.18
C VAL A 53 3.46 7.88 4.59
N LYS A 54 3.82 7.69 5.87
CA LYS A 54 4.22 6.39 6.39
C LYS A 54 2.99 5.68 6.96
N MET A 55 2.81 4.42 6.61
CA MET A 55 1.73 3.58 7.12
C MET A 55 2.32 2.34 7.81
N VAL A 56 1.74 1.96 8.93
CA VAL A 56 2.10 0.74 9.67
C VAL A 56 0.84 -0.10 9.85
N THR A 57 0.87 -1.31 9.30
CA THR A 57 -0.23 -2.28 9.42
C THR A 57 0.19 -3.42 10.33
N THR A 58 -0.66 -3.76 11.29
CA THR A 58 -0.43 -4.84 12.24
C THR A 58 -1.66 -5.75 12.36
N TYR A 59 -1.46 -7.06 12.20
CA TYR A 59 -2.45 -8.09 12.53
C TYR A 59 -2.20 -8.67 13.93
N ASN A 60 -3.27 -9.05 14.64
CA ASN A 60 -3.22 -9.73 15.94
C ASN A 60 -2.28 -9.04 16.96
N SER A 61 -2.24 -7.71 16.95
CA SER A 61 -1.46 -6.83 17.83
C SER A 61 0.07 -6.92 17.76
N ASN A 62 0.67 -7.90 17.07
CA ASN A 62 2.12 -8.06 17.01
C ASN A 62 2.69 -8.48 15.64
N LYS A 63 1.86 -8.82 14.65
CA LYS A 63 2.32 -9.20 13.31
C LYS A 63 2.33 -8.01 12.37
N LEU A 64 3.50 -7.40 12.22
CA LEU A 64 3.72 -6.32 11.25
C LEU A 64 3.65 -6.84 9.82
N VAL A 65 3.04 -6.06 8.94
CA VAL A 65 3.03 -6.32 7.50
C VAL A 65 4.25 -5.66 6.85
N PHE A 66 5.01 -6.44 6.09
CA PHE A 66 6.14 -5.95 5.29
C PHE A 66 5.96 -6.36 3.83
N ASN A 67 6.38 -5.50 2.90
CA ASN A 67 6.30 -5.79 1.46
C ASN A 67 7.03 -7.10 1.12
N GLY A 68 6.35 -8.00 0.42
CA GLY A 68 6.89 -9.29 0.00
C GLY A 68 6.95 -10.38 1.08
N HIS A 69 6.65 -10.07 2.35
CA HIS A 69 6.59 -11.07 3.41
C HIS A 69 5.26 -11.84 3.38
N GLU A 70 5.36 -13.16 3.46
CA GLU A 70 4.20 -14.04 3.51
C GLU A 70 3.53 -14.02 4.89
N LEU A 71 2.20 -14.05 4.89
CA LEU A 71 1.36 -14.22 6.07
C LEU A 71 0.39 -15.37 5.83
N TYR A 72 0.22 -16.22 6.85
CA TYR A 72 -0.77 -17.30 6.78
C TYR A 72 -2.19 -16.74 6.73
N PRO A 73 -3.11 -17.32 5.93
CA PRO A 73 -4.51 -16.90 5.88
C PRO A 73 -5.18 -16.87 7.27
N SER A 74 -4.87 -17.85 8.13
CA SER A 74 -5.37 -17.90 9.51
C SER A 74 -4.92 -16.73 10.38
N ALA A 75 -3.82 -16.05 10.02
CA ALA A 75 -3.30 -14.91 10.75
C ALA A 75 -3.92 -13.57 10.31
N VAL A 76 -4.65 -13.54 9.19
CA VAL A 76 -5.19 -12.30 8.57
C VAL A 76 -6.72 -12.27 8.48
N VAL A 77 -7.40 -13.18 9.20
CA VAL A 77 -8.87 -13.27 9.21
C VAL A 77 -9.53 -12.01 9.78
N SER A 78 -8.94 -11.44 10.83
CA SER A 78 -9.46 -10.24 11.48
C SER A 78 -8.91 -8.97 10.83
N LYS A 79 -9.72 -7.91 10.78
CA LYS A 79 -9.32 -6.59 10.29
C LYS A 79 -8.03 -6.09 10.99
N PRO A 80 -7.03 -5.58 10.26
CA PRO A 80 -5.79 -5.10 10.84
C PRO A 80 -5.95 -3.77 11.56
N ARG A 81 -5.01 -3.47 12.46
CA ARG A 81 -4.78 -2.12 12.98
C ARG A 81 -3.87 -1.38 12.00
N VAL A 82 -4.30 -0.21 11.54
CA VAL A 82 -3.56 0.63 10.60
C VAL A 82 -3.28 1.98 11.24
N GLU A 83 -2.00 2.33 11.34
CA GLU A 83 -1.53 3.63 11.78
C GLU A 83 -1.00 4.41 10.58
N VAL A 84 -1.50 5.63 10.37
CA VAL A 84 -1.00 6.55 9.35
C VAL A 84 -0.19 7.63 10.05
N GLN A 85 1.10 7.69 9.76
CA GLN A 85 2.07 8.62 10.32
C GLN A 85 2.36 9.72 9.30
N GLY A 86 2.14 10.97 9.72
CA GLY A 86 2.28 12.14 8.86
C GLY A 86 0.95 12.59 8.27
N GLY A 87 0.85 13.87 7.97
CA GLY A 87 -0.41 14.57 7.68
C GLY A 87 -0.81 15.49 8.83
N ASP A 88 -1.66 16.48 8.52
CA ASP A 88 -2.31 17.28 9.53
C ASP A 88 -3.66 16.65 9.94
N LEU A 89 -4.22 17.07 11.07
CA LEU A 89 -5.53 16.59 11.53
C LEU A 89 -6.71 16.97 10.60
N ARG A 90 -6.43 17.74 9.53
CA ARG A 90 -7.42 18.16 8.52
C ARG A 90 -7.39 17.24 7.30
N SER A 91 -6.34 16.46 7.14
CA SER A 91 -6.15 15.52 6.05
C SER A 91 -6.97 14.25 6.31
N MET A 92 -7.77 13.85 5.33
CA MET A 92 -8.49 12.58 5.35
C MET A 92 -7.85 11.61 4.36
N PHE A 93 -7.77 10.33 4.75
CA PHE A 93 -7.19 9.27 3.96
C PHE A 93 -8.22 8.18 3.70
N THR A 94 -8.17 7.60 2.51
CA THR A 94 -8.91 6.39 2.15
C THR A 94 -7.93 5.23 2.11
N LEU A 95 -8.23 4.15 2.80
CA LEU A 95 -7.46 2.90 2.74
C LEU A 95 -8.23 1.90 1.88
N VAL A 96 -7.56 1.23 0.96
CA VAL A 96 -8.11 0.16 0.13
C VAL A 96 -7.24 -1.07 0.29
N MET A 97 -7.87 -2.22 0.53
CA MET A 97 -7.23 -3.52 0.63
C MET A 97 -7.78 -4.44 -0.48
N THR A 98 -6.92 -4.86 -1.40
CA THR A 98 -7.33 -5.70 -2.55
C THR A 98 -6.35 -6.84 -2.85
N ASP A 99 -6.87 -7.89 -3.49
CA ASP A 99 -6.12 -9.03 -4.04
C ASP A 99 -6.24 -9.02 -5.59
N PRO A 100 -5.14 -8.74 -6.31
CA PRO A 100 -5.11 -8.71 -7.78
C PRO A 100 -4.93 -10.10 -8.41
N ASP A 101 -4.74 -11.15 -7.61
CA ASP A 101 -4.34 -12.48 -8.05
C ASP A 101 -5.51 -13.48 -7.97
N VAL A 102 -6.77 -13.06 -7.92
CA VAL A 102 -7.92 -13.96 -7.73
C VAL A 102 -8.39 -14.57 -9.07
N PRO A 103 -8.63 -15.90 -9.14
CA PRO A 103 -8.47 -16.93 -8.10
C PRO A 103 -7.05 -17.48 -7.95
N GLY A 104 -6.15 -17.18 -8.90
CA GLY A 104 -4.72 -17.43 -8.77
C GLY A 104 -3.88 -16.50 -9.66
N PRO A 105 -2.59 -16.30 -9.33
CA PRO A 105 -1.73 -15.34 -10.01
C PRO A 105 -1.41 -15.70 -11.48
N SER A 106 -1.66 -16.94 -11.90
CA SER A 106 -1.43 -17.38 -13.28
C SER A 106 -2.57 -17.04 -14.23
N ASP A 107 -3.79 -16.91 -13.71
CA ASP A 107 -4.99 -16.57 -14.48
C ASP A 107 -5.96 -15.79 -13.58
N PRO A 108 -5.65 -14.51 -13.29
CA PRO A 108 -6.40 -13.72 -12.33
C PRO A 108 -7.65 -13.09 -12.97
N TYR A 109 -8.53 -13.90 -13.55
CA TYR A 109 -9.70 -13.41 -14.31
C TYR A 109 -10.78 -12.74 -13.43
N LEU A 110 -10.66 -12.82 -12.10
CA LEU A 110 -11.53 -12.11 -11.14
C LEU A 110 -10.84 -10.90 -10.49
N ARG A 111 -9.66 -10.50 -10.97
CA ARG A 111 -9.00 -9.29 -10.47
C ARG A 111 -9.85 -8.04 -10.76
N GLU A 112 -9.94 -7.07 -9.87
CA GLU A 112 -9.39 -7.01 -8.51
C GLU A 112 -10.45 -7.40 -7.46
N HIS A 113 -10.10 -8.24 -6.49
CA HIS A 113 -11.01 -8.60 -5.39
C HIS A 113 -10.85 -7.62 -4.23
N LEU A 114 -11.91 -6.88 -3.89
CA LEU A 114 -11.92 -5.92 -2.79
C LEU A 114 -12.15 -6.63 -1.45
N HIS A 115 -11.19 -6.53 -0.53
CA HIS A 115 -11.31 -7.04 0.83
C HIS A 115 -11.87 -6.02 1.81
N TRP A 116 -11.39 -4.77 1.75
CA TRP A 116 -11.80 -3.70 2.65
C TRP A 116 -11.62 -2.30 2.04
#